data_AF-A0A1F7JR43-F1
#
_entry.id   AF-A0A1F7JR43-F1
#
_cell.length_a   1.000
_cell.length_b   1.000
_cell.length_c   1.000
_cell.angle_alpha   90.00
_cell.angle_beta   90.00
_cell.angle_gamma   90.00
#
_symmetry.space_group_name_H-M   'P 1'
#
loop_
_entity.id
_entity.type
_entity.pdbx_description
1 polymer ?
#
loop_
_entity_poly.entity_id
_entity_poly.type
_entity_poly.pdbx_seq_one_letter_code
_entity_poly.pdbx_strand_id
1 'polypeptide(L)'
;MVKSLFTLKGQVEHHLGRGKTLGYPTANIAVTPSTSEGIYLGWTVVDGKRYSSLVFIGAAITFGETDKKAEVYLLDFRQNLYDKNIEVSIIKRLRDNIKFPSAKALVKQMKKDEQQARAFFTNYQGR
;
A
#
# COMPACT_ATOMS: atom_id res chain seq x y z
N MET A 1 -5.95 19.46 -9.94
CA MET A 1 -4.91 18.75 -9.15
C MET A 1 -5.62 17.66 -8.38
N VAL A 2 -5.16 16.41 -8.45
CA VAL A 2 -5.76 15.33 -7.66
C VAL A 2 -5.60 15.67 -6.17
N LYS A 3 -6.71 15.91 -5.45
CA LYS A 3 -6.68 16.22 -4.03
C LYS A 3 -6.20 14.99 -3.25
N SER A 4 -4.97 15.01 -2.75
CA SER A 4 -4.45 14.01 -1.82
C SER A 4 -4.75 14.41 -0.37
N LEU A 5 -4.96 13.42 0.48
CA LEU A 5 -5.11 13.59 1.93
C LEU A 5 -3.74 13.91 2.57
N PHE A 6 -2.72 13.17 2.15
CA PHE A 6 -1.32 13.36 2.51
C PHE A 6 -0.42 12.61 1.52
N THR A 7 0.88 12.86 1.59
CA THR A 7 1.88 12.21 0.75
C THR A 7 2.93 11.56 1.61
N LEU A 8 3.34 10.34 1.23
CA LEU A 8 4.49 9.64 1.80
C LEU A 8 5.62 9.65 0.77
N LYS A 9 6.86 9.78 1.22
CA LYS A 9 8.05 9.64 0.38
C LYS A 9 9.07 8.79 1.10
N GLY A 10 9.77 7.94 0.39
CA GLY A 10 10.82 7.12 0.98
C GLY A 10 11.53 6.24 -0.03
N GLN A 11 12.70 5.78 0.37
CA GLN A 11 13.40 4.71 -0.32
C GLN A 11 12.74 3.38 0.02
N VAL A 12 12.55 2.53 -0.98
CA VAL A 12 11.96 1.20 -0.78
C VAL A 12 12.95 0.28 -0.11
N GLU A 13 12.57 -0.20 1.08
CA GLU A 13 13.39 -1.08 1.91
C GLU A 13 13.24 -2.56 1.52
N HIS A 14 14.33 -3.30 1.71
CA HIS A 14 14.28 -4.75 1.76
C HIS A 14 13.57 -5.20 3.03
N HIS A 15 12.45 -5.91 2.87
CA HIS A 15 11.74 -6.51 3.99
C HIS A 15 11.45 -7.99 3.72
N LEU A 16 10.72 -8.66 4.61
CA LEU A 16 10.54 -10.11 4.63
C LEU A 16 9.80 -10.67 3.40
N GLY A 17 9.33 -9.81 2.49
CA GLY A 17 8.74 -10.20 1.22
C GLY A 17 7.47 -11.04 1.36
N ARG A 18 6.80 -11.02 2.52
CA ARG A 18 5.66 -11.89 2.81
C ARG A 18 4.46 -11.63 1.89
N GLY A 19 4.25 -10.38 1.48
CA GLY A 19 3.24 -10.06 0.47
C GLY A 19 3.46 -10.85 -0.83
N LYS A 20 4.72 -11.04 -1.25
CA LYS A 20 5.07 -11.78 -2.48
C LYS A 20 4.60 -13.24 -2.43
N THR A 21 4.68 -13.92 -1.28
CA THR A 21 4.20 -15.31 -1.17
C THR A 21 2.67 -15.41 -1.23
N LEU A 22 1.96 -14.32 -0.94
CA LEU A 22 0.50 -14.20 -1.07
C LEU A 22 0.05 -13.68 -2.45
N GLY A 23 0.99 -13.38 -3.37
CA GLY A 23 0.71 -12.80 -4.68
C GLY A 23 0.63 -11.27 -4.72
N TYR A 24 1.02 -10.59 -3.63
CA TYR A 24 0.97 -9.14 -3.46
C TYR A 24 2.36 -8.59 -3.13
N PRO A 25 3.31 -8.49 -4.09
CA PRO A 25 4.61 -7.89 -3.84
C PRO A 25 4.47 -6.43 -3.39
N THR A 26 4.89 -6.11 -2.16
CA THR A 26 4.80 -4.77 -1.58
C THR A 26 6.17 -4.09 -1.49
N ALA A 27 6.21 -2.81 -1.84
CA ALA A 27 7.30 -1.91 -1.49
C ALA A 27 7.10 -1.39 -0.06
N ASN A 28 8.14 -1.46 0.76
CA ASN A 28 8.06 -1.02 2.15
C ASN A 28 8.75 0.34 2.26
N ILE A 29 8.07 1.34 2.82
CA ILE A 29 8.65 2.64 3.15
C ILE A 29 8.31 3.03 4.59
N ALA A 30 9.21 3.76 5.24
CA ALA A 30 8.99 4.30 6.57
C ALA A 30 7.82 5.29 6.60
N VAL A 31 7.10 5.33 7.72
CA VAL A 31 6.04 6.31 7.98
C VAL A 31 6.18 6.89 9.38
N THR A 32 5.61 8.07 9.61
CA THR A 32 5.58 8.64 10.95
C THR A 32 4.67 7.80 11.86
N PRO A 33 5.03 7.60 13.14
CA PRO A 33 4.22 6.83 14.09
C PRO A 33 2.79 7.37 14.28
N SER A 34 2.57 8.67 14.05
CA SER A 34 1.24 9.31 14.11
C SER A 34 0.34 8.99 12.92
N THR A 35 0.86 8.38 11.84
CA THR A 35 0.04 8.00 10.70
C THR A 35 -0.95 6.91 11.11
N SER A 36 -2.22 7.13 10.77
CA SER A 36 -3.30 6.20 11.09
C SER A 36 -3.13 4.88 10.36
N GLU A 37 -3.46 3.78 11.04
CA GLU A 37 -3.41 2.46 10.42
C GLU A 37 -4.60 2.22 9.48
N GLY A 38 -4.41 1.36 8.50
CA GLY A 38 -5.49 0.91 7.63
C GLY A 38 -5.04 0.61 6.21
N ILE A 39 -6.04 0.43 5.34
CA ILE A 39 -5.84 0.29 3.90
C ILE A 39 -6.26 1.57 3.22
N TYR A 40 -5.42 2.03 2.30
CA TYR A 40 -5.59 3.28 1.57
C TYR A 40 -5.43 3.03 0.06
N LEU A 41 -6.09 3.89 -0.71
CA LEU A 41 -5.91 4.01 -2.15
C LEU A 41 -5.00 5.20 -2.42
N GLY A 42 -4.00 5.00 -3.27
CA GLY A 42 -3.01 6.03 -3.58
C GLY A 42 -2.59 6.05 -5.04
N TRP A 43 -1.95 7.15 -5.43
CA TRP A 43 -1.13 7.22 -6.62
C TRP A 43 0.33 7.15 -6.18
N THR A 44 1.10 6.24 -6.77
CA THR A 44 2.52 6.12 -6.49
C THR A 44 3.32 6.48 -7.73
N VAL A 45 4.32 7.35 -7.57
CA VAL A 45 5.27 7.72 -8.62
C VAL A 45 6.56 6.95 -8.42
N VAL A 46 6.99 6.26 -9.47
CA VAL A 46 8.27 5.54 -9.57
C VAL A 46 8.94 5.95 -10.86
N ASP A 47 10.17 6.47 -10.80
CA ASP A 47 10.93 6.93 -11.97
C ASP A 47 10.13 7.84 -12.91
N GLY A 48 9.35 8.76 -12.34
CA GLY A 48 8.49 9.70 -13.09
C GLY A 48 7.21 9.10 -13.67
N LYS A 49 6.96 7.80 -13.53
CA LYS A 49 5.72 7.13 -13.95
C LYS A 49 4.78 6.94 -12.76
N ARG A 50 3.50 7.25 -12.99
CA ARG A 50 2.45 7.13 -11.98
C ARG A 50 1.69 5.82 -12.12
N TYR A 51 1.51 5.13 -11.00
CA TYR A 51 0.79 3.87 -10.86
C TYR A 51 -0.30 4.01 -9.80
N SER A 52 -1.44 3.37 -9.99
CA SER A 52 -2.41 3.20 -8.91
C SER A 52 -1.85 2.22 -7.88
N SER A 53 -2.17 2.44 -6.61
CA SER A 53 -1.65 1.62 -5.53
C SER A 53 -2.67 1.39 -4.42
N LEU A 54 -2.56 0.21 -3.82
CA LEU A 54 -3.08 -0.09 -2.49
C LEU A 54 -1.97 0.07 -1.47
N VAL A 55 -2.27 0.72 -0.35
CA VAL A 55 -1.28 0.99 0.69
C VAL A 55 -1.82 0.49 2.01
N PHE A 56 -1.15 -0.49 2.61
CA PHE A 56 -1.36 -0.84 4.00
C PHE A 56 -0.44 0.02 4.87
N ILE A 57 -0.98 0.63 5.91
CA ILE A 57 -0.20 1.30 6.94
C ILE A 57 -0.49 0.61 8.27
N GLY A 58 0.57 0.16 8.94
CA GLY A 58 0.46 -0.46 10.25
C GLY A 58 1.77 -1.07 10.69
N ALA A 59 1.79 -1.58 11.91
CA ALA A 59 2.90 -2.38 12.42
C ALA A 59 2.56 -3.87 12.29
N ALA A 60 3.55 -4.69 11.95
CA ALA A 60 3.43 -6.14 11.98
C ALA A 60 3.53 -6.65 13.44
N ILE A 61 2.60 -6.23 14.31
CA ILE A 61 2.63 -6.50 15.76
C ILE A 61 2.72 -8.00 16.05
N THR A 62 2.06 -8.84 15.25
CA THR A 62 2.11 -10.31 15.36
C THR A 62 3.53 -10.88 15.24
N PHE A 63 4.48 -10.09 14.72
CA PHE A 63 5.87 -10.47 14.53
C PHE A 63 6.84 -9.63 15.39
N GLY A 64 6.32 -8.90 16.39
CA GLY A 64 7.13 -8.12 17.32
C GLY A 64 7.65 -6.79 16.76
N GLU A 65 7.17 -6.34 15.61
CA GLU A 65 7.54 -5.04 15.04
C GLU A 65 6.82 -3.91 15.79
N THR A 66 7.59 -2.92 16.26
CA THR A 66 7.06 -1.72 16.93
C THR A 66 6.82 -0.57 15.96
N ASP A 67 7.56 -0.56 14.86
CA ASP A 67 7.55 0.55 13.91
C ASP A 67 6.48 0.33 12.85
N LYS A 68 5.68 1.36 12.61
CA LYS A 68 4.71 1.35 11.51
C LYS A 68 5.45 1.51 10.19
N LYS A 69 5.00 0.77 9.18
CA LYS A 69 5.47 0.89 7.81
C LYS A 69 4.29 1.11 6.88
N ALA A 70 4.57 1.68 5.72
CA ALA A 70 3.67 1.62 4.58
C ALA A 70 4.12 0.50 3.64
N GLU A 71 3.23 -0.47 3.45
CA GLU A 71 3.35 -1.51 2.43
C GLU A 71 2.55 -1.10 1.20
N VAL A 72 3.25 -0.74 0.13
CA VAL A 72 2.70 -0.20 -1.11
C VAL A 72 2.64 -1.32 -2.16
N TYR A 73 1.43 -1.74 -2.51
CA TYR A 73 1.17 -2.64 -3.63
C TYR A 73 0.79 -1.81 -4.87
N LEU A 74 1.68 -1.77 -5.86
CA LEU A 74 1.42 -1.13 -7.15
C LEU A 74 0.58 -2.05 -8.03
N LEU A 75 -0.54 -1.55 -8.54
CA LEU A 75 -1.36 -2.31 -9.47
C LEU A 75 -0.63 -2.44 -10.81
N ASP A 76 -0.63 -3.68 -11.34
CA ASP A 76 -0.10 -4.05 -12.65
C ASP A 76 1.42 -3.78 -12.84
N PHE A 77 2.13 -3.52 -11.74
CA PHE A 77 3.59 -3.36 -11.75
C PHE A 77 4.30 -4.70 -11.55
N ARG A 78 5.36 -4.94 -12.33
CA ARG A 78 6.07 -6.23 -12.35
C ARG A 78 7.59 -6.13 -12.22
N GLN A 79 8.14 -4.94 -11.97
CA GLN A 79 9.58 -4.75 -11.85
C GLN A 79 10.02 -4.77 -10.37
N ASN A 80 11.32 -4.69 -10.13
CA ASN A 80 11.86 -4.53 -8.79
C ASN A 80 11.80 -3.06 -8.35
N LEU A 81 11.40 -2.82 -7.11
CA LEU A 81 11.33 -1.49 -6.51
C LEU A 81 12.41 -1.22 -5.47
N TYR A 82 13.17 -2.23 -5.03
CA TYR A 82 14.19 -2.05 -4.00
C TYR A 82 15.16 -0.92 -4.35
N ASP A 83 15.54 -0.17 -3.32
CA ASP A 83 16.45 0.98 -3.36
C ASP A 83 15.95 2.19 -4.17
N LYS A 84 14.78 2.10 -4.82
CA LYS A 84 14.17 3.24 -5.52
C LYS A 84 13.50 4.18 -4.52
N ASN A 85 13.58 5.48 -4.81
CA ASN A 85 12.76 6.49 -4.15
C ASN A 85 11.38 6.53 -4.79
N ILE A 86 10.34 6.41 -3.97
CA ILE A 86 8.95 6.50 -4.41
C ILE A 86 8.23 7.62 -3.67
N GLU A 87 7.22 8.18 -4.34
CA GLU A 87 6.28 9.14 -3.75
C GLU A 87 4.87 8.57 -3.85
N VAL A 88 4.16 8.51 -2.73
CA VAL A 88 2.82 7.93 -2.61
C VAL A 88 1.84 9.01 -2.15
N SER A 89 1.01 9.49 -3.06
CA SER A 89 -0.11 10.38 -2.74
C SER A 89 -1.32 9.57 -2.28
N ILE A 90 -1.68 9.66 -1.01
CA ILE A 90 -2.85 8.98 -0.46
C ILE A 90 -4.11 9.76 -0.83
N ILE A 91 -5.07 9.08 -1.47
CA ILE A 91 -6.29 9.70 -2.02
C ILE A 91 -7.51 9.40 -1.18
N LYS A 92 -7.62 8.16 -0.69
CA LYS A 92 -8.79 7.71 0.07
C LYS A 92 -8.43 6.62 1.05
N ARG A 93 -8.98 6.67 2.25
CA ARG A 93 -8.99 5.53 3.17
C ARG A 93 -10.03 4.52 2.69
N LEU A 94 -9.61 3.28 2.45
CA LEU A 94 -10.48 2.20 2.00
C LEU A 94 -11.19 1.53 3.19
N ARG A 95 -10.42 1.17 4.23
CA ARG A 95 -10.92 0.55 5.46
C ARG A 95 -9.89 0.62 6.59
N ASP A 96 -10.34 0.37 7.81
CA ASP A 96 -9.46 0.14 8.96
C ASP A 96 -8.61 -1.13 8.81
N ASN A 97 -7.54 -1.20 9.60
CA ASN A 97 -6.76 -2.41 9.80
C ASN A 97 -7.59 -3.43 10.59
N ILE A 98 -7.64 -4.68 10.15
CA ILE A 98 -8.43 -5.74 10.79
C ILE A 98 -7.58 -7.00 10.93
N LYS A 99 -7.73 -7.70 12.06
CA LYS A 99 -7.12 -9.01 12.27
C LYS A 99 -7.95 -10.09 11.56
N PHE A 100 -7.27 -11.05 10.94
CA PHE A 100 -7.91 -12.17 10.26
C PHE A 100 -7.70 -13.48 11.02
N PRO A 101 -8.72 -14.35 11.06
CA PRO A 101 -8.60 -15.65 11.74
C PRO A 101 -7.74 -16.67 10.96
N SER A 102 -7.38 -16.39 9.70
CA SER A 102 -6.52 -17.27 8.90
C SER A 102 -5.91 -16.53 7.70
N ALA A 103 -4.83 -17.08 7.14
CA ALA A 103 -4.24 -16.59 5.88
C ALA A 103 -5.25 -16.61 4.71
N LYS A 104 -6.14 -17.62 4.65
CA LYS A 104 -7.19 -17.70 3.62
C LYS A 104 -8.19 -16.54 3.75
N ALA A 105 -8.57 -16.17 4.97
CA ALA A 105 -9.45 -15.03 5.21
C ALA A 105 -8.78 -13.69 4.82
N LEU A 106 -7.49 -13.54 5.17
CA LEU A 106 -6.68 -12.39 4.76
C LEU A 106 -6.64 -12.26 3.23
N VAL A 107 -6.24 -13.31 2.51
CA VAL A 107 -6.15 -13.29 1.03
C VAL A 107 -7.50 -12.98 0.39
N LYS A 108 -8.60 -13.52 0.93
CA LYS A 108 -9.95 -13.20 0.44
C LYS A 108 -10.26 -11.71 0.57
N GLN A 109 -9.84 -11.07 1.67
CA GLN A 109 -10.03 -9.64 1.84
C GLN A 109 -9.10 -8.82 0.95
N MET A 110 -7.82 -9.21 0.81
CA MET A 110 -6.88 -8.53 -0.09
C MET A 110 -7.40 -8.49 -1.54
N LYS A 111 -7.99 -9.59 -2.02
CA LYS A 111 -8.63 -9.64 -3.34
C LYS A 111 -9.81 -8.67 -3.47
N LYS A 112 -10.63 -8.52 -2.43
CA LYS A 112 -11.72 -7.53 -2.41
C LYS A 112 -11.18 -6.11 -2.42
N ASP A 113 -10.13 -5.85 -1.63
CA ASP A 113 -9.49 -4.54 -1.57
C ASP A 113 -8.91 -4.17 -2.95
N GLU A 114 -8.28 -5.11 -3.65
CA GLU A 114 -7.80 -4.93 -5.02
C GLU A 114 -8.93 -4.64 -6.03
N GLN A 115 -10.02 -5.39 -5.97
CA GLN A 115 -11.20 -5.14 -6.82
C GLN A 115 -11.76 -3.73 -6.58
N GLN A 116 -11.86 -3.30 -5.33
CA GLN A 116 -12.33 -1.97 -4.98
C GLN A 116 -11.35 -0.88 -5.46
N ALA A 117 -10.05 -1.09 -5.33
CA ALA A 117 -9.03 -0.18 -5.86
C ALA A 117 -9.15 -0.04 -7.38
N ARG A 118 -9.26 -1.16 -8.11
CA ARG A 118 -9.45 -1.15 -9.57
C ARG A 118 -10.72 -0.42 -9.98
N ALA A 119 -11.84 -0.69 -9.31
CA ALA A 119 -13.11 -0.01 -9.57
C ALA A 119 -13.02 1.50 -9.29
N PHE A 120 -12.33 1.89 -8.21
CA PHE A 120 -12.10 3.29 -7.88
C PHE A 120 -11.29 4.00 -8.97
N PHE A 121 -10.13 3.46 -9.36
CA PHE A 121 -9.24 4.11 -10.32
C PHE A 121 -9.74 4.06 -11.77
N THR A 122 -10.57 3.09 -12.13
CA THR A 122 -11.26 3.07 -13.44
C THR A 122 -12.22 4.25 -13.59
N ASN A 123 -12.93 4.58 -12.51
CA ASN A 123 -13.93 5.65 -12.50
C ASN A 123 -13.37 6.99 -11.97
N TYR A 124 -12.08 7.05 -11.65
CA TYR A 124 -11.47 8.22 -11.05
C TYR A 124 -11.27 9.31 -12.09
N GLN A 125 -12.29 10.14 -12.29
CA GLN A 125 -12.18 11.41 -12.99
C GLN A 125 -11.58 12.42 -12.01
N GLY A 126 -10.24 12.47 -11.94
CA GLY A 126 -9.54 13.45 -11.12
C GLY A 126 -9.91 14.88 -11.56
N ARG A 127 -10.92 15.47 -10.93
CA ARG A 127 -11.21 16.91 -10.97
C ARG A 127 -10.52 17.55 -9.77
#